data_AF-A0A2C6WMM6-F1
#
_entry.id   AF-A0A2C6WMM6-F1
#
_cell.length_a   1.000
_cell.length_b   1.000
_cell.length_c   1.000
_cell.angle_alpha   90.00
_cell.angle_beta   90.00
_cell.angle_gamma   90.00
#
_symmetry.space_group_name_H-M   'P 1'
#
loop_
_entity.id
_entity.type
_entity.pdbx_description
1 polymer ?
#
loop_
_entity_poly.entity_id
_entity_poly.type
_entity_poly.pdbx_seq_one_letter_code
_entity_poly.pdbx_strand_id
1 'polypeptide(L)'
;MARLEQLKQAMRSETENMVEQAKSDVESHKNDIQQIIEVINSAGQALDGAFEGEASEAAQTNVTKLKSKNIEMNTDFEFLVDSFKVN
;
A
#
# COMPACT_ATOMS: atom_id res chain seq x y z
N MET A 1 20.73 -2.96 39.68
CA MET A 1 20.88 -3.46 38.30
C MET A 1 19.56 -3.95 37.71
N ALA A 2 18.79 -4.80 38.41
CA ALA A 2 17.51 -5.34 37.90
C ALA A 2 16.52 -4.29 37.35
N ARG A 3 16.34 -3.15 38.04
CA ARG A 3 15.41 -2.09 37.62
C ARG A 3 15.81 -1.41 36.30
N LEU A 4 17.11 -1.26 36.05
CA LEU A 4 17.60 -0.65 34.80
C LEU A 4 17.40 -1.61 33.62
N GLU A 5 17.65 -2.90 33.81
CA GLU A 5 17.42 -3.91 32.77
C GLU A 5 15.93 -4.10 32.47
N GLN A 6 15.06 -4.08 33.48
CA GLN A 6 13.61 -4.05 33.29
C GLN A 6 13.16 -2.83 32.49
N LEU A 7 13.71 -1.65 32.78
CA LEU A 7 13.38 -0.43 32.03
C LEU A 7 13.83 -0.53 30.56
N LYS A 8 15.03 -1.04 30.29
CA LYS A 8 15.52 -1.25 28.93
C LYS A 8 14.63 -2.23 28.15
N GLN A 9 14.23 -3.34 28.78
CA GLN A 9 13.32 -4.31 28.15
C GLN A 9 11.95 -3.69 27.86
N ALA A 10 11.39 -2.91 28.78
CA ALA A 10 10.13 -2.22 28.55
C ALA A 10 10.21 -1.23 27.39
N MET A 11 11.26 -0.40 27.34
CA MET A 11 11.47 0.54 26.24
C MET A 11 11.66 -0.15 24.89
N ARG A 12 12.38 -1.29 24.87
CA ARG A 12 12.54 -2.09 23.66
C ARG A 12 11.20 -2.65 23.17
N SER A 13 10.42 -3.25 24.07
CA SER A 13 9.11 -3.79 23.73
C SER A 13 8.15 -2.71 23.23
N GLU A 14 8.19 -1.51 23.83
CA GLU A 14 7.38 -0.38 23.37
C GLU A 14 7.79 0.09 21.98
N THR A 15 9.10 0.15 21.70
CA THR A 15 9.63 0.48 20.36
C THR A 15 9.23 -0.57 19.33
N GLU A 16 9.31 -1.86 19.68
CA GLU A 16 8.88 -2.98 18.83
C GLU A 16 7.37 -2.87 18.52
N ASN A 17 6.53 -2.59 19.52
CA ASN A 17 5.10 -2.39 19.33
C ASN A 17 4.77 -1.20 18.43
N MET A 18 5.47 -0.08 18.59
CA MET A 18 5.29 1.10 17.73
C MET A 18 5.64 0.79 16.28
N VAL A 19 6.71 0.03 16.05
CA VAL A 19 7.13 -0.39 14.71
C VAL A 19 6.11 -1.34 14.08
N GLU A 20 5.62 -2.32 14.83
CA GLU A 20 4.60 -3.24 14.32
C GLU A 20 3.28 -2.54 14.01
N GLN A 21 2.88 -1.55 14.82
CA GLN A 21 1.72 -0.72 14.50
C GLN A 21 1.93 0.07 13.19
N ALA A 22 3.10 0.69 13.01
CA ALA A 22 3.40 1.42 11.78
C ALA A 22 3.40 0.53 10.54
N LYS A 23 3.92 -0.70 10.63
CA LYS A 23 3.83 -1.70 9.55
C LYS A 23 2.39 -2.05 9.24
N SER A 24 1.59 -2.35 10.27
CA SER A 24 0.17 -2.68 10.12
C SER A 24 -0.61 -1.55 9.45
N ASP A 25 -0.32 -0.30 9.81
CA ASP A 25 -0.97 0.87 9.21
C ASP A 25 -0.62 0.97 7.72
N VAL A 26 0.66 0.79 7.37
CA VAL A 26 1.12 0.80 5.96
C VAL A 26 0.46 -0.31 5.15
N GLU A 27 0.37 -1.53 5.69
CA GLU A 27 -0.31 -2.65 5.03
C GLU A 27 -1.81 -2.38 4.83
N SER A 28 -2.48 -1.75 5.80
CA SER A 28 -3.89 -1.35 5.66
C SER A 28 -4.07 -0.37 4.51
N HIS A 29 -3.22 0.65 4.40
CA HIS A 29 -3.31 1.64 3.33
C HIS A 29 -3.00 1.03 1.95
N LYS A 30 -2.05 0.08 1.89
CA LYS A 30 -1.78 -0.71 0.68
C LYS A 30 -3.04 -1.45 0.21
N ASN A 31 -3.75 -2.11 1.14
CA ASN A 31 -4.98 -2.84 0.83
C ASN A 31 -6.11 -1.91 0.35
N ASP A 32 -6.30 -0.76 0.99
CA ASP A 32 -7.32 0.23 0.59
C ASP A 32 -7.09 0.72 -0.85
N ILE A 33 -5.83 1.00 -1.20
CA ILE A 33 -5.44 1.44 -2.56
C ILE A 33 -5.69 0.33 -3.58
N GLN A 34 -5.38 -0.92 -3.24
CA GLN A 34 -5.65 -2.07 -4.12
C GLN A 34 -7.15 -2.21 -4.41
N GLN A 35 -8.01 -2.08 -3.39
CA GLN A 35 -9.46 -2.12 -3.58
C GLN A 35 -9.97 -0.98 -4.47
N ILE A 36 -9.47 0.25 -4.30
CA ILE A 36 -9.83 1.38 -5.17
C ILE A 36 -9.48 1.07 -6.63
N ILE A 37 -8.35 0.42 -6.87
CA ILE A 37 -7.88 0.12 -8.23
C ILE A 37 -8.66 -1.02 -8.85
N GLU A 38 -9.09 -2.01 -8.07
CA GLU A 38 -10.05 -3.01 -8.53
C GLU A 38 -11.36 -2.35 -8.97
N VAL A 39 -11.91 -1.42 -8.18
CA VAL A 39 -13.11 -0.66 -8.55
C VAL A 39 -12.91 0.14 -9.84
N ILE A 40 -11.77 0.83 -10.00
CA ILE A 40 -11.45 1.56 -11.24
C ILE A 40 -11.35 0.61 -12.43
N ASN A 41 -10.72 -0.55 -12.26
CA ASN A 41 -10.59 -1.54 -13.33
C ASN A 41 -11.95 -2.09 -13.76
N SER A 42 -12.82 -2.43 -12.80
CA SER A 42 -14.18 -2.90 -13.10
C SER A 42 -15.02 -1.82 -13.78
N ALA A 43 -14.90 -0.55 -13.35
CA ALA A 43 -15.54 0.56 -14.02
C ALA A 43 -15.00 0.75 -15.45
N GLY A 44 -13.68 0.66 -15.65
CA GLY A 44 -13.04 0.73 -16.96
C GLY A 44 -13.52 -0.37 -17.91
N GLN A 45 -13.65 -1.60 -17.43
CA GLN A 45 -14.20 -2.72 -18.23
C GLN A 45 -15.66 -2.50 -18.62
N ALA A 46 -16.47 -1.90 -17.74
CA ALA A 46 -17.85 -1.54 -18.07
C ALA A 46 -17.93 -0.45 -19.16
N LEU A 47 -16.94 0.45 -19.21
CA LEU A 47 -16.85 1.52 -20.21
C LEU A 47 -16.34 1.02 -21.57
N ASP A 48 -15.50 -0.02 -21.59
CA ASP A 48 -14.96 -0.63 -22.83
C ASP A 48 -16.04 -1.13 -23.80
N GLY A 49 -17.24 -1.44 -23.31
CA GLY A 49 -18.41 -1.80 -24.13
C GLY A 49 -19.39 -0.65 -24.42
N ALA A 50 -19.19 0.53 -23.81
CA ALA A 50 -20.09 1.67 -23.93
C ALA A 50 -19.60 2.74 -24.91
N PHE A 51 -18.31 2.75 -25.23
CA PHE A 51 -17.68 3.71 -26.14
C PHE A 51 -16.92 2.98 -27.26
N GLU A 52 -17.04 3.47 -28.48
CA GLU A 52 -16.24 3.02 -29.64
C GLU A 52 -15.34 4.17 -30.13
N GLY A 53 -14.17 3.83 -30.69
CA GLY A 53 -13.21 4.81 -31.25
C GLY A 53 -12.30 5.48 -30.21
N GLU A 54 -11.81 6.69 -30.51
CA GLU A 54 -10.75 7.39 -29.76
C GLU A 54 -11.04 7.55 -28.25
N ALA A 55 -12.32 7.65 -27.85
CA ALA A 55 -12.71 7.76 -26.45
C ALA A 55 -12.46 6.46 -25.67
N SER A 56 -12.66 5.30 -26.31
CA SER A 56 -12.38 3.98 -25.73
C SER A 56 -10.87 3.77 -25.57
N GLU A 57 -10.09 4.12 -26.60
CA GLU A 57 -8.62 4.05 -26.56
C GLU A 57 -8.02 4.95 -25.47
N ALA A 58 -8.57 6.16 -25.30
CA ALA A 58 -8.16 7.08 -24.23
C ALA A 58 -8.49 6.52 -22.83
N ALA A 59 -9.67 5.90 -22.66
CA ALA A 59 -10.05 5.25 -21.41
C ALA A 59 -9.11 4.08 -21.07
N GLN A 60 -8.83 3.20 -22.02
CA GLN A 60 -7.89 2.08 -21.85
C GLN A 60 -6.47 2.55 -21.51
N THR A 61 -6.01 3.61 -22.16
CA THR A 61 -4.70 4.21 -21.88
C THR A 61 -4.62 4.71 -20.44
N ASN A 62 -5.66 5.39 -19.96
CA ASN A 62 -5.73 5.88 -18.58
C ASN A 62 -5.80 4.73 -17.56
N VAL A 63 -6.60 3.69 -17.83
CA VAL A 63 -6.66 2.49 -16.99
C VAL A 63 -5.29 1.80 -16.92
N THR A 64 -4.60 1.66 -18.05
CA THR A 64 -3.26 1.06 -18.10
C THR A 64 -2.26 1.88 -17.28
N LYS A 65 -2.30 3.21 -17.39
CA LYS A 65 -1.44 4.11 -16.60
C LYS A 65 -1.70 3.99 -15.10
N LEU A 66 -2.97 3.85 -14.69
CA LEU A 66 -3.34 3.62 -13.29
C LEU A 66 -2.80 2.28 -12.78
N LYS A 67 -2.88 1.21 -13.58
CA LYS A 67 -2.29 -0.10 -13.23
C LYS A 67 -0.78 -0.02 -13.05
N SER A 68 -0.06 0.65 -13.95
CA SER A 68 1.40 0.83 -13.83
C SER A 68 1.78 1.56 -12.54
N LYS A 69 1.10 2.67 -12.25
CA LYS A 69 1.30 3.43 -11.00
C LYS A 69 1.01 2.60 -9.75
N ASN A 70 0.02 1.71 -9.81
CA ASN A 70 -0.25 0.80 -8.70
C ASN A 70 0.90 -0.14 -8.38
N ILE A 71 1.52 -0.70 -9.43
CA ILE A 71 2.65 -1.64 -9.28
C ILE A 71 3.84 -0.92 -8.64
N GLU A 72 4.13 0.30 -9.09
CA GLU A 72 5.14 1.17 -8.49
C GLU A 72 4.82 1.43 -7.00
N MET A 73 3.59 1.85 -6.69
CA MET A 73 3.17 2.10 -5.30
C MET A 73 3.23 0.86 -4.41
N ASN A 74 2.85 -0.32 -4.91
CA ASN A 74 2.97 -1.58 -4.17
C ASN A 74 4.43 -1.89 -3.82
N THR A 75 5.35 -1.62 -4.75
CA THR A 75 6.78 -1.80 -4.53
C THR A 75 7.31 -0.82 -3.48
N ASP A 76 6.87 0.44 -3.54
CA ASP A 76 7.23 1.46 -2.56
C ASP A 76 6.73 1.11 -1.14
N PHE A 77 5.51 0.56 -1.03
CA PHE A 77 4.98 0.09 0.26
C PHE A 77 5.75 -1.10 0.82
N GLU A 78 6.11 -2.08 -0.02
CA GLU A 78 6.94 -3.22 0.40
C GLU A 78 8.29 -2.75 0.92
N PHE A 79 8.95 -1.84 0.19
CA PHE A 79 10.19 -1.23 0.64
C PHE A 79 10.04 -0.47 1.97
N LEU A 80 8.95 0.28 2.14
CA LEU A 80 8.68 1.02 3.36
C LEU A 80 8.50 0.08 4.56
N VAL A 81 7.74 -1.00 4.41
CA VAL A 81 7.54 -2.02 5.46
C VAL A 81 8.89 -2.65 5.86
N ASP A 82 9.71 -3.02 4.88
CA ASP A 82 11.03 -3.62 5.10
C ASP A 82 12.05 -2.66 5.73
N SER A 83 11.84 -1.35 5.57
CA SER A 83 12.69 -0.31 6.15
C SER A 83 12.54 -0.18 7.66
N PHE A 84 11.40 -0.61 8.23
CA PHE A 84 11.15 -0.56 9.67
C PHE A 84 11.94 -1.66 10.40
N LYS A 85 13.15 -1.31 10.83
CA LYS A 85 14.03 -2.18 11.64
C LYS A 85 14.19 -1.62 13.05
N VAL A 86 14.00 -2.47 14.06
CA VAL A 86 14.39 -2.19 15.43
C VAL A 86 15.78 -2.81 15.66
N ASN A 87 16.77 -1.99 15.98
CA ASN A 87 18.13 -2.42 16.32
C ASN A 87 18.31 -2.51 17.84
#